data_AF-A0A5D4LZI6-F1
#
_entry.id   AF-A0A5D4LZI6-F1
#
_cell.length_a   1.000
_cell.length_b   1.000
_cell.length_c   1.000
_cell.angle_alpha   90.00
_cell.angle_beta   90.00
_cell.angle_gamma   90.00
#
_symmetry.space_group_name_H-M   'P 1'
#
loop_
_entity.id
_entity.type
_entity.pdbx_description
1 polymer ?
#
loop_
_entity_poly.entity_id
_entity_poly.type
_entity_poly.pdbx_seq_one_letter_code
_entity_poly.pdbx_strand_id
1 'polypeptide(L)' 'MEEIRGGNREESLDEIHETLVDGLQRELHPDENKLVTEWTASFNQEERATIINMLKELLNKHKRHD' A
#
# COMPACT_ATOMS: atom_id res chain seq x y z
N MET A 1 -13.48 13.39 -12.23
CA MET A 1 -12.04 13.24 -11.98
C MET A 1 -11.93 12.96 -10.50
N GLU A 2 -11.44 11.78 -10.12
CA GLU A 2 -11.13 11.52 -8.71
C GLU A 2 -10.08 12.54 -8.29
N GLU A 3 -10.44 13.39 -7.33
CA GLU A 3 -9.48 14.25 -6.65
C GLU A 3 -8.39 13.33 -6.10
N ILE A 4 -7.17 13.45 -6.64
CA ILE A 4 -5.99 12.98 -5.95
C ILE A 4 -5.92 13.88 -4.71
N ARG A 5 -6.60 13.47 -3.63
CA ARG A 5 -6.41 14.05 -2.31
C ARG A 5 -4.91 14.09 -2.11
N GLY A 6 -4.38 15.28 -1.86
CA GLY A 6 -3.00 15.50 -1.46
C GLY A 6 -2.77 14.81 -0.12
N GLY A 7 -2.72 13.48 -0.12
CA GLY A 7 -2.46 12.67 1.04
C GLY A 7 -1.03 12.94 1.45
N ASN A 8 -0.86 13.39 2.68
CA ASN A 8 0.45 13.62 3.23
C ASN A 8 1.22 12.28 3.27
N ARG A 9 2.56 12.33 3.35
CA ARG A 9 3.40 11.12 3.29
C ARG A 9 2.93 10.01 4.25
N GLU A 10 2.53 10.38 5.47
CA GLU A 10 1.99 9.46 6.47
C GLU A 10 0.74 8.73 5.97
N GLU A 11 -0.24 9.46 5.43
CA GLU A 11 -1.48 8.86 4.92
C GLU A 11 -1.23 7.83 3.81
N SER A 12 -0.27 8.11 2.91
CA SER A 12 0.11 7.14 1.87
C SER A 12 0.81 5.91 2.43
N LEU A 13 1.56 6.03 3.52
CA LEU A 13 2.25 4.90 4.15
C LEU A 13 1.25 4.02 4.91
N ASP A 14 0.32 4.64 5.64
CA ASP A 14 -0.80 3.95 6.29
C ASP A 14 -1.64 3.17 5.27
N GLU A 15 -1.98 3.79 4.13
CA GLU A 15 -2.78 3.11 3.10
C GLU A 15 -2.05 1.90 2.48
N ILE A 16 -0.72 1.99 2.30
CA ILE A 16 0.09 0.85 1.84
C ILE A 16 0.06 -0.28 2.88
N HIS A 17 0.20 0.08 4.16
CA HIS A 17 0.16 -0.87 5.27
C HIS A 17 -1.21 -1.58 5.34
N GLU A 18 -2.31 -0.82 5.34
CA GLU A 18 -3.67 -1.36 5.37
C GLU A 18 -3.96 -2.27 4.16
N THR A 19 -3.54 -1.85 2.96
CA THR A 19 -3.71 -2.64 1.75
C THR A 19 -3.02 -4.00 1.86
N LEU A 20 -1.80 -4.04 2.41
CA LEU A 20 -1.05 -5.28 2.60
C LEU A 20 -1.68 -6.17 3.67
N VAL A 21 -2.11 -5.61 4.81
CA VAL A 21 -2.78 -6.37 5.88
C VAL A 21 -4.08 -6.99 5.38
N ASP A 22 -4.91 -6.22 4.66
CA ASP A 22 -6.17 -6.72 4.07
C ASP A 22 -5.92 -7.81 3.01
N GLY A 23 -4.90 -7.61 2.17
CA GLY A 23 -4.60 -8.55 1.09
C GLY A 23 -3.98 -9.85 1.57
N LEU A 24 -3.11 -9.80 2.57
CA LEU A 24 -2.48 -10.98 3.17
C LEU A 24 -3.38 -11.67 4.20
N GLN A 25 -4.49 -11.04 4.60
CA GLN A 25 -5.40 -11.49 5.66
C GLN A 25 -4.67 -11.78 6.99
N ARG A 26 -3.57 -11.05 7.24
CA ARG A 26 -2.78 -11.13 8.47
C ARG A 26 -2.07 -9.82 8.71
N GLU A 27 -1.70 -9.58 9.96
CA GLU A 27 -0.81 -8.48 10.32
C GLU A 27 0.60 -8.69 9.73
N LEU A 28 1.27 -7.59 9.44
CA LEU A 28 2.67 -7.59 9.04
C LEU A 28 3.55 -7.78 10.27
N HIS A 29 4.56 -8.65 10.15
CA HIS A 29 5.61 -8.74 11.17
C HIS A 29 6.35 -7.39 11.25
N PRO A 30 6.89 -6.98 12.42
CA PRO A 30 7.61 -5.72 12.55
C PRO A 30 8.73 -5.52 11.51
N ASP A 31 9.43 -6.58 11.15
CA ASP A 31 10.47 -6.55 10.10
C ASP A 31 9.90 -6.31 8.70
N GLU A 32 8.72 -6.88 8.39
CA GLU A 32 8.03 -6.66 7.12
C GLU A 32 7.51 -5.22 7.03
N ASN A 33 6.93 -4.73 8.12
CA ASN A 33 6.44 -3.34 8.18
C ASN A 33 7.60 -2.33 8.03
N LYS A 34 8.73 -2.59 8.69
CA LYS A 34 9.94 -1.78 8.54
C LYS A 34 10.43 -1.78 7.09
N LEU A 35 10.53 -2.95 6.47
CA LEU A 35 10.98 -3.07 5.08
C LEU A 35 10.08 -2.29 4.12
N VAL A 36 8.75 -2.42 4.26
CA VAL A 36 7.77 -1.71 3.44
C VAL A 36 7.88 -0.20 3.64
N THR A 37 8.02 0.24 4.90
CA THR A 37 8.16 1.66 5.23
C THR A 37 9.45 2.25 4.65
N GLU A 38 10.58 1.57 4.78
CA GLU A 38 11.87 2.01 4.22
C GLU A 38 11.85 2.05 2.69
N TRP A 39 11.25 1.03 2.06
CA TRP A 39 11.08 0.97 0.62
C TRP A 39 10.25 2.16 0.10
N THR A 40 9.09 2.42 0.72
CA THR A 40 8.12 3.43 0.27
C THR A 40 8.44 4.86 0.71
N ALA A 41 9.33 5.01 1.68
CA ALA A 41 9.87 6.29 2.12
C ALA A 41 10.61 7.05 1.01
N SER A 42 11.21 6.33 0.06
CA SER A 42 12.00 6.90 -1.03
C SER A 42 11.17 7.49 -2.17
N PHE A 43 9.88 7.16 -2.22
CA PHE A 43 8.99 7.53 -3.32
C PHE A 43 8.38 8.92 -3.14
N ASN A 44 8.08 9.56 -4.26
CA ASN A 44 7.22 10.74 -4.28
C ASN A 44 5.74 10.35 -4.15
N GLN A 45 4.85 11.34 -4.11
CA GLN A 45 3.42 11.11 -3.91
C GLN A 45 2.77 10.30 -5.05
N GLU A 46 3.11 10.61 -6.31
CA GLU A 46 2.55 9.93 -7.48
C GLU A 46 3.04 8.47 -7.55
N GLU A 47 4.30 8.23 -7.21
CA GLU A 47 4.88 6.89 -7.11
C GLU A 47 4.20 6.06 -6.02
N ARG A 48 3.96 6.63 -4.83
CA ARG A 48 3.20 5.94 -3.76
C ARG A 48 1.78 5.61 -4.18
N ALA A 49 1.06 6.55 -4.79
CA ALA A 49 -0.28 6.30 -5.32
C ALA A 49 -0.29 5.16 -6.36
N THR A 50 0.72 5.13 -7.23
CA THR A 50 0.89 4.06 -8.23
C THR A 50 1.10 2.71 -7.55
N ILE A 51 1.95 2.64 -6.51
CA ILE A 51 2.21 1.40 -5.75
C ILE A 51 0.95 0.90 -5.07
N ILE A 52 0.19 1.79 -4.42
CA ILE A 52 -1.09 1.44 -3.77
C ILE A 52 -2.03 0.79 -4.79
N ASN A 53 -2.18 1.38 -5.97
CA ASN A 53 -3.03 0.82 -7.02
C ASN A 53 -2.54 -0.56 -7.50
N MET A 54 -1.23 -0.72 -7.72
CA MET A 54 -0.66 -2.01 -8.10
C MET A 54 -0.90 -3.09 -7.03
N LEU A 55 -0.69 -2.75 -5.75
CA LEU A 55 -0.94 -3.68 -4.64
C LEU A 55 -2.41 -4.08 -4.58
N LYS A 56 -3.34 -3.11 -4.67
CA LYS A 56 -4.77 -3.37 -4.71
C LYS A 56 -5.16 -4.29 -5.88
N GLU A 57 -4.62 -4.07 -7.08
CA GLU A 57 -4.91 -4.93 -8.23
C GLU A 57 -4.36 -6.35 -8.06
N LEU A 58 -3.13 -6.50 -7.58
CA LEU A 58 -2.49 -7.81 -7.39
C LEU A 58 -3.21 -8.64 -6.31
N LEU A 59 -3.52 -8.01 -5.17
CA LEU A 59 -4.16 -8.66 -4.03
C LEU A 59 -5.63 -8.98 -4.33
N ASN A 60 -6.36 -8.11 -5.04
CA ASN A 60 -7.74 -8.39 -5.46
C ASN A 60 -7.83 -9.52 -6.49
N LYS A 61 -6.83 -9.68 -7.38
CA LYS A 61 -6.79 -10.85 -8.29
C LYS A 61 -6.66 -12.15 -7.51
N HIS A 62 -5.92 -12.15 -6.40
CA HIS A 62 -5.75 -13.32 -5.55
C HIS A 62 -7.05 -13.70 -4.83
N LYS A 63 -7.88 -12.72 -4.44
CA LYS A 63 -9.20 -12.94 -3.81
C LYS A 63 -10.29 -13.46 -4.78
N ARG A 64 -10.15 -13.28 -6.10
CA ARG A 64 -11.16 -13.70 -7.10
C ARG A 64 -10.97 -15.13 -7.62
N HIS A 65 -9.88 -15.81 -7.24
CA HIS A 65 -9.54 -17.15 -7.70
C HIS A 65 -9.84 -18.26 -6.69
N ASP A 66 -10.29 -17.90 -5.48
CA ASP A 66 -10.91 -18.80 -4.49
C ASP A 66 -12.44 -18.72 -4.62
#